data_AF-A0A2H0WQA8-F1
#
_entry.id   AF-A0A2H0WQA8-F1
#
_cell.length_a   1.000
_cell.length_b   1.000
_cell.length_c   1.000
_cell.angle_alpha   90.00
_cell.angle_beta   90.00
_cell.angle_gamma   90.00
#
_symmetry.space_group_name_H-M   'P 1'
#
loop_
_entity.id
_entity.type
_entity.pdbx_description
1 polymer ?
#
loop_
_entity_poly.entity_id
_entity_poly.type
_entity_poly.pdbx_seq_one_letter_code
_entity_poly.pdbx_strand_id
1 'polypeptide(L)'
;MKKGLAIGAGVVVLLLAGVVGAVNLKKSASVFSPAGGPTPTASVALLIWTDPAGFKFAYPEAVKINAHPEDKINYANLDLTAEGKNGGIKILVADDAYKSLEVWAKKQQAAGGQILDSTLGEKPAKKAIFTAPAKMIIATIDAEALVTLEADLQGGDYWPTVFTDLAASFEFIPLASEPTRVPAKSGSSAGSGVIDEGEEVVE
;
A
#
# COMPACT_ATOMS: atom_id res chain seq x y z
N MET A 1 22.29 -12.14 85.81
CA MET A 1 21.62 -11.99 84.51
C MET A 1 22.52 -11.20 83.57
N LYS A 2 23.02 -11.80 82.49
CA LYS A 2 23.77 -11.11 81.42
C LYS A 2 23.39 -11.74 80.08
N LYS A 3 22.84 -10.94 79.18
CA LYS A 3 22.62 -11.26 77.76
C LYS A 3 23.29 -10.17 76.92
N GLY A 4 23.80 -10.56 75.76
CA GLY A 4 24.38 -9.70 74.74
C GLY A 4 25.82 -10.09 74.45
N LEU A 5 26.29 -10.27 73.21
CA LEU A 5 25.69 -10.07 71.90
C LEU A 5 26.65 -10.75 70.92
N ALA A 6 26.19 -11.68 70.09
CA ALA A 6 26.99 -12.34 69.06
C ALA A 6 26.56 -11.82 67.69
N ILE A 7 27.27 -10.82 67.17
CA ILE A 7 27.13 -10.35 65.78
C ILE A 7 28.55 -10.09 65.28
N GLY A 8 29.15 -11.09 64.63
CA GLY A 8 30.51 -10.96 64.10
C GLY A 8 30.89 -11.96 63.02
N ALA A 9 29.98 -12.84 62.59
CA ALA A 9 30.30 -13.90 61.62
C ALA A 9 29.56 -13.77 60.27
N GLY A 10 28.59 -12.85 60.13
CA GLY A 10 27.74 -12.75 58.92
C GLY A 10 28.34 -11.96 57.76
N VAL A 11 29.26 -11.01 58.02
CA VAL A 11 29.70 -10.04 56.99
C VAL A 11 30.84 -10.59 56.12
N VAL A 12 31.63 -11.55 56.61
CA VAL A 12 32.78 -12.10 55.87
C VAL A 12 32.35 -13.13 54.80
N VAL A 13 31.23 -13.82 54.99
CA VAL A 13 30.74 -14.84 54.04
C VAL A 13 30.15 -14.22 52.77
N LEU A 14 29.55 -13.03 52.85
CA LEU A 14 28.97 -12.34 51.69
C LEU A 14 30.00 -11.73 50.73
N LEU A 15 31.21 -11.40 51.21
CA LEU A 15 32.27 -10.85 50.35
C LEU A 15 33.05 -11.93 49.59
N LEU A 16 33.15 -13.16 50.13
CA LEU A 16 33.82 -14.26 49.43
C LEU A 16 32.95 -14.90 48.33
N ALA A 17 31.62 -14.90 48.48
CA ALA A 17 30.72 -15.36 47.43
C ALA A 17 30.66 -14.42 46.21
N GLY A 18 30.87 -13.10 46.41
CA GLY A 18 30.87 -12.11 45.33
C GLY A 18 32.07 -12.20 44.40
N VAL A 19 33.25 -12.62 44.90
CA VAL A 19 34.48 -12.64 44.09
C VAL A 19 34.60 -13.91 43.24
N VAL A 20 34.09 -15.07 43.71
CA VAL A 20 34.17 -16.33 42.94
C VAL A 20 33.20 -16.34 41.75
N GLY A 21 32.07 -15.62 41.83
CA GLY A 21 31.13 -15.49 40.71
C GLY A 21 31.64 -14.66 39.52
N ALA A 22 32.59 -13.74 39.75
CA ALA A 22 33.05 -12.80 38.71
C ALA A 22 34.14 -13.37 37.78
N VAL A 23 34.77 -14.51 38.12
CA VAL A 23 35.91 -15.04 37.34
C VAL A 23 35.53 -16.14 36.35
N ASN A 24 34.27 -16.62 36.34
CA ASN A 24 33.78 -17.64 35.41
C ASN A 24 32.91 -17.09 34.26
N LEU A 25 32.80 -15.77 34.09
CA LEU A 25 32.12 -15.12 32.96
C LEU A 25 33.12 -14.60 31.91
N LYS A 26 34.00 -15.48 31.45
CA LYS A 26 34.70 -15.32 30.16
C LYS A 26 34.67 -16.64 29.40
N LYS A 27 33.45 -17.14 29.13
CA LYS A 27 33.24 -18.04 28.00
C LYS A 27 32.80 -17.18 26.83
N SER A 28 33.61 -17.26 25.78
CA SER A 28 33.49 -16.57 24.50
C SER A 28 32.04 -16.31 24.14
N ALA A 29 31.71 -15.03 23.96
CA ALA A 29 30.66 -14.66 23.05
C ALA A 29 31.08 -15.19 21.68
N SER A 30 30.60 -16.38 21.31
CA SER A 30 30.43 -16.68 19.90
C SER A 30 29.49 -15.61 19.39
N VAL A 31 30.05 -14.64 18.69
CA VAL A 31 29.31 -13.74 17.82
C VAL A 31 28.62 -14.65 16.83
N PHE A 32 27.40 -15.06 17.17
CA PHE A 32 26.44 -15.54 16.20
C PHE A 32 26.20 -14.34 15.31
N SER A 33 26.91 -14.24 14.19
CA SER A 33 26.40 -13.47 13.07
C SER A 33 25.08 -14.16 12.71
N PRO A 34 23.92 -13.51 12.80
CA PRO A 34 22.83 -13.93 11.96
C PRO A 34 23.29 -13.57 10.54
N ALA A 35 24.03 -14.48 9.92
CA ALA A 35 24.16 -14.56 8.47
C ALA A 35 22.81 -15.05 7.91
N GLY A 36 21.79 -14.25 8.16
CA GLY A 36 20.57 -14.15 7.39
C GLY A 36 20.57 -12.74 6.84
N GLY A 37 21.55 -12.41 6.00
CA GLY A 37 21.34 -11.31 5.05
C GLY A 37 20.02 -11.60 4.34
N PRO A 38 19.19 -10.59 4.02
CA PRO A 38 17.96 -10.84 3.32
C PRO A 38 18.31 -11.69 2.10
N THR A 39 17.82 -12.93 2.06
CA THR A 39 17.75 -13.67 0.81
C THR A 39 17.17 -12.68 -0.18
N PRO A 40 17.84 -12.35 -1.30
CA PRO A 40 17.28 -11.40 -2.24
C PRO A 40 15.89 -11.92 -2.59
N THR A 41 14.86 -11.21 -2.14
CA THR A 41 13.49 -11.46 -2.56
C THR A 41 13.58 -11.42 -4.07
N ALA A 42 13.31 -12.54 -4.73
CA ALA A 42 13.34 -12.61 -6.17
C ALA A 42 12.51 -11.43 -6.68
N SER A 43 13.17 -10.49 -7.36
CA SER A 43 12.51 -9.31 -7.90
C SER A 43 11.54 -9.82 -8.95
N VAL A 44 10.24 -9.70 -8.67
CA VAL A 44 9.19 -10.07 -9.61
C VAL A 44 9.24 -9.06 -10.75
N ALA A 45 9.41 -9.53 -11.98
CA ALA A 45 9.36 -8.66 -13.15
C ALA A 45 7.97 -8.02 -13.26
N LEU A 46 7.95 -6.70 -13.44
CA LEU A 46 6.73 -5.91 -13.60
C LEU A 46 6.59 -5.44 -15.04
N LEU A 47 5.37 -5.53 -15.56
CA LEU A 47 4.95 -5.00 -16.84
C LEU A 47 4.06 -3.76 -16.61
N ILE A 48 3.92 -2.91 -17.62
CA ILE A 48 3.07 -1.72 -17.57
C ILE A 48 1.90 -1.91 -18.54
N TRP A 49 0.67 -1.76 -18.05
CA TRP A 49 -0.53 -1.64 -18.89
C TRP A 49 -0.84 -0.17 -19.10
N THR A 50 -1.17 0.22 -20.32
CA THR A 50 -1.68 1.56 -20.65
C THR A 50 -3.01 1.39 -21.36
N ASP A 51 -4.07 1.93 -20.76
CA ASP A 51 -5.42 1.78 -21.24
C ASP A 51 -5.88 3.01 -22.04
N PRO A 52 -6.59 2.84 -23.17
CA PRO A 52 -7.19 3.94 -23.91
C PRO A 52 -8.16 4.80 -23.07
N ALA A 53 -8.72 4.27 -21.99
CA ALA A 53 -9.57 5.02 -21.06
C ALA A 53 -8.80 5.99 -20.14
N GLY A 54 -7.50 6.24 -20.41
CA GLY A 54 -6.76 7.33 -19.76
C GLY A 54 -6.13 6.94 -18.44
N PHE A 55 -5.66 5.70 -18.29
CA PHE A 55 -4.92 5.28 -17.11
C PHE A 55 -3.83 4.26 -17.44
N LYS A 56 -2.88 4.09 -16.53
CA LYS A 56 -1.84 3.06 -16.60
C LYS A 56 -1.53 2.52 -15.21
N PHE A 57 -1.01 1.31 -15.15
CA PHE A 57 -0.59 0.68 -13.89
C PHE A 57 0.49 -0.39 -14.15
N ALA A 58 1.25 -0.72 -13.11
CA ALA A 58 2.20 -1.83 -13.15
C ALA A 58 1.57 -3.12 -12.63
N TYR A 59 1.94 -4.27 -13.20
CA TYR A 59 1.46 -5.58 -12.78
C TYR A 59 2.54 -6.66 -12.95
N PRO A 60 2.50 -7.76 -12.17
CA PRO A 60 3.45 -8.85 -12.32
C PRO A 60 3.33 -9.56 -13.68
N GLU A 61 4.45 -9.97 -14.26
CA GLU A 61 4.48 -10.72 -15.53
C GLU A 61 3.65 -12.01 -15.50
N ALA A 62 3.49 -12.63 -14.33
CA ALA A 62 2.67 -13.84 -14.14
C ALA A 62 1.14 -13.59 -14.26
N VAL A 63 0.71 -12.33 -14.26
CA VAL A 63 -0.71 -11.93 -14.38
C VAL A 63 -1.06 -11.72 -15.86
N LYS A 64 -2.16 -12.34 -16.29
CA LYS A 64 -2.76 -12.20 -17.61
C LYS A 64 -3.90 -11.18 -17.51
N ILE A 65 -3.97 -10.28 -18.50
CA ILE A 65 -5.02 -9.27 -18.61
C ILE A 65 -5.94 -9.63 -19.78
N ASN A 66 -7.25 -9.73 -19.51
CA ASN A 66 -8.28 -9.74 -20.53
C ASN A 66 -8.97 -8.37 -20.55
N ALA A 67 -8.89 -7.66 -21.67
CA ALA A 67 -9.45 -6.31 -21.80
C ALA A 67 -10.90 -6.24 -22.32
N HIS A 68 -11.54 -7.40 -22.53
CA HIS A 68 -12.93 -7.50 -22.98
C HIS A 68 -13.27 -6.54 -24.15
N PRO A 69 -12.62 -6.66 -25.32
CA PRO A 69 -12.87 -5.78 -26.46
C PRO A 69 -14.31 -5.87 -27.00
N GLU A 70 -15.04 -6.93 -26.64
CA GLU A 70 -16.48 -7.09 -26.90
C GLU A 70 -17.36 -6.14 -26.08
N ASP A 71 -16.86 -5.61 -24.96
CA ASP A 71 -17.57 -4.63 -24.14
C ASP A 71 -17.61 -3.28 -24.88
N LYS A 72 -18.83 -2.80 -25.14
CA LYS A 72 -19.10 -1.52 -25.82
C LYS A 72 -19.80 -0.51 -24.92
N ILE A 73 -20.02 -0.87 -23.65
CA ILE A 73 -20.76 -0.06 -22.69
C ILE A 73 -19.78 0.68 -21.77
N ASN A 74 -18.76 -0.03 -21.30
CA ASN A 74 -17.79 0.52 -20.37
C ASN A 74 -16.60 1.11 -21.13
N TYR A 75 -16.00 2.16 -20.58
CA TYR A 75 -14.77 2.75 -21.14
C TYR A 75 -13.60 1.77 -21.02
N ALA A 76 -13.54 1.01 -19.93
CA ALA A 76 -12.61 -0.10 -19.75
C ALA A 76 -13.23 -1.19 -18.88
N ASN A 77 -12.93 -2.45 -19.19
CA ASN A 77 -13.34 -3.62 -18.42
C ASN A 77 -12.20 -4.66 -18.50
N LEU A 78 -11.34 -4.67 -17.48
CA LEU A 78 -10.16 -5.51 -17.44
C LEU A 78 -10.33 -6.59 -16.36
N ASP A 79 -10.13 -7.85 -16.75
CA ASP A 79 -10.02 -8.97 -15.82
C ASP A 79 -8.56 -9.44 -15.75
N LEU A 80 -7.99 -9.38 -14.55
CA LEU A 80 -6.62 -9.80 -14.24
C LEU A 80 -6.67 -11.14 -13.51
N THR A 81 -6.02 -12.14 -14.09
CA THR A 81 -5.98 -13.52 -13.58
C THR A 81 -4.56 -14.08 -13.61
N ALA A 82 -4.26 -15.05 -12.75
CA ALA A 82 -2.95 -15.71 -12.72
C ALA A 82 -3.13 -17.23 -12.65
N GLU A 83 -2.29 -17.95 -13.38
CA GLU A 83 -2.39 -19.40 -13.47
C GLU A 83 -2.13 -20.08 -12.11
N GLY A 84 -3.02 -20.98 -11.71
CA GLY A 84 -2.93 -21.65 -10.40
C GLY A 84 -3.23 -20.76 -9.19
N LYS A 85 -3.74 -19.54 -9.40
CA LYS A 85 -4.20 -18.63 -8.33
C LYS A 85 -5.71 -18.45 -8.43
N ASN A 86 -6.44 -18.87 -7.39
CA ASN A 86 -7.88 -18.58 -7.28
C ASN A 86 -8.07 -17.10 -6.96
N GLY A 87 -9.17 -16.50 -7.41
CA GLY A 87 -9.43 -15.06 -7.28
C GLY A 87 -8.98 -14.27 -8.52
N GLY A 88 -8.88 -12.96 -8.38
CA GLY A 88 -8.54 -12.06 -9.48
C GLY A 88 -8.72 -10.60 -9.12
N ILE A 89 -8.33 -9.72 -10.03
CA ILE A 89 -8.62 -8.29 -9.94
C ILE A 89 -9.41 -7.88 -11.17
N LYS A 90 -10.49 -7.13 -10.96
CA LYS A 90 -11.27 -6.50 -12.00
C LYS A 90 -11.08 -4.99 -11.95
N ILE A 91 -10.80 -4.39 -13.08
CA ILE A 91 -10.76 -2.93 -13.26
C ILE A 91 -11.92 -2.55 -14.17
N LEU A 92 -12.77 -1.65 -13.72
CA LEU A 92 -13.91 -1.18 -14.49
C LEU A 92 -13.90 0.35 -14.50
N VAL A 93 -14.09 0.92 -15.68
CA VAL A 93 -14.32 2.36 -15.88
C VAL A 93 -15.63 2.52 -16.62
N ALA A 94 -16.60 3.16 -16.00
CA ALA A 94 -17.94 3.32 -16.53
C ALA A 94 -18.54 4.67 -16.10
N ASP A 95 -19.63 5.10 -16.74
CA ASP A 95 -20.35 6.31 -16.32
C ASP A 95 -20.72 6.26 -14.83
N ASP A 96 -20.52 7.37 -14.11
CA ASP A 96 -20.87 7.44 -12.70
C ASP A 96 -22.40 7.46 -12.47
N ALA A 97 -22.93 6.33 -12.01
CA ALA A 97 -24.33 6.20 -11.60
C ALA A 97 -24.62 6.75 -10.19
N TYR A 98 -23.60 7.10 -9.40
CA TYR A 98 -23.71 7.43 -7.97
C TYR A 98 -23.70 8.93 -7.68
N LYS A 99 -23.29 9.78 -8.62
CA LYS A 99 -23.12 11.24 -8.51
C LYS A 99 -22.03 11.69 -7.53
N SER A 100 -21.65 10.84 -6.58
CA SER A 100 -20.55 11.08 -5.65
C SER A 100 -20.05 9.78 -5.01
N LEU A 101 -18.79 9.79 -4.58
CA LEU A 101 -18.17 8.68 -3.86
C LEU A 101 -18.87 8.34 -2.54
N GLU A 102 -19.56 9.30 -1.93
CA GLU A 102 -20.25 9.06 -0.65
C GLU A 102 -21.54 8.28 -0.81
N VAL A 103 -22.23 8.46 -1.94
CA VAL A 103 -23.37 7.64 -2.31
C VAL A 103 -22.91 6.22 -2.64
N TRP A 104 -21.81 6.09 -3.38
CA TRP A 104 -21.18 4.79 -3.64
C TRP A 104 -20.79 4.08 -2.33
N ALA A 105 -20.10 4.78 -1.43
CA ALA A 105 -19.62 4.23 -0.16
C ALA A 105 -20.78 3.77 0.73
N LYS A 106 -21.86 4.56 0.84
CA LYS A 106 -23.06 4.17 1.59
C LYS A 106 -23.69 2.89 1.04
N LYS A 107 -23.72 2.72 -0.29
CA LYS A 107 -24.22 1.49 -0.90
C LYS A 107 -23.33 0.28 -0.55
N GLN A 108 -22.01 0.44 -0.62
CA GLN A 108 -21.09 -0.64 -0.24
C GLN A 108 -21.19 -0.97 1.26
N GLN A 109 -21.36 0.04 2.11
CA GLN A 109 -21.57 -0.15 3.54
C GLN A 109 -22.87 -0.90 3.83
N ALA A 110 -23.97 -0.54 3.16
CA ALA A 110 -25.24 -1.26 3.27
C ALA A 110 -25.14 -2.71 2.78
N ALA A 111 -24.23 -3.01 1.86
CA ALA A 111 -23.92 -4.36 1.42
C ALA A 111 -22.98 -5.12 2.39
N GLY A 112 -22.62 -4.54 3.53
CA GLY A 112 -21.76 -5.17 4.54
C GLY A 112 -20.27 -4.85 4.43
N GLY A 113 -19.88 -3.92 3.55
CA GLY A 113 -18.49 -3.49 3.40
C GLY A 113 -18.07 -2.51 4.49
N GLN A 114 -16.86 -2.67 5.02
CA GLN A 114 -16.21 -1.66 5.84
C GLN A 114 -15.59 -0.58 4.94
N ILE A 115 -15.97 0.67 5.15
CA ILE A 115 -15.51 1.80 4.32
C ILE A 115 -14.33 2.50 4.99
N LEU A 116 -13.31 2.78 4.19
CA LEU A 116 -12.12 3.55 4.55
C LEU A 116 -11.89 4.65 3.50
N ASP A 117 -11.39 5.79 3.94
CA ASP A 117 -10.85 6.80 3.04
C ASP A 117 -9.51 6.33 2.47
N SER A 118 -9.26 6.62 1.20
CA SER A 118 -8.05 6.22 0.50
C SER A 118 -7.75 7.16 -0.67
N THR A 119 -6.77 6.80 -1.48
CA THR A 119 -6.42 7.49 -2.73
C THR A 119 -6.17 6.46 -3.82
N LEU A 120 -6.38 6.87 -5.07
CA LEU A 120 -6.01 6.11 -6.26
C LEU A 120 -5.47 7.12 -7.28
N GLY A 121 -4.23 6.95 -7.75
CA GLY A 121 -3.61 7.89 -8.70
C GLY A 121 -3.72 9.35 -8.27
N GLU A 122 -3.41 9.64 -7.00
CA GLU A 122 -3.53 10.96 -6.35
C GLU A 122 -4.95 11.53 -6.19
N LYS A 123 -5.97 10.86 -6.73
CA LYS A 123 -7.37 11.27 -6.58
C LYS A 123 -7.96 10.71 -5.27
N PRO A 124 -8.86 11.46 -4.59
CA PRO A 124 -9.60 10.94 -3.45
C PRO A 124 -10.37 9.67 -3.83
N ALA A 125 -10.30 8.65 -2.99
CA ALA A 125 -10.93 7.38 -3.23
C ALA A 125 -11.60 6.84 -1.96
N LYS A 126 -12.53 5.90 -2.14
CA LYS A 126 -13.12 5.12 -1.06
C LYS A 126 -12.74 3.67 -1.24
N LYS A 127 -12.33 3.03 -0.16
CA LYS A 127 -12.00 1.61 -0.11
C LYS A 127 -13.07 0.87 0.68
N ALA A 128 -13.68 -0.15 0.09
CA ALA A 128 -14.63 -1.04 0.73
C ALA A 128 -13.99 -2.42 0.92
N ILE A 129 -14.03 -2.95 2.14
CA ILE A 129 -13.48 -4.26 2.50
C ILE A 129 -14.61 -5.17 2.98
N PHE A 130 -14.70 -6.37 2.41
CA PHE A 130 -15.69 -7.38 2.75
C PHE A 130 -14.98 -8.63 3.29
N THR A 131 -15.54 -9.24 4.32
CA THR A 131 -14.99 -10.46 4.95
C THR A 131 -15.66 -11.74 4.44
N ALA A 132 -16.87 -11.65 3.87
CA ALA A 132 -17.62 -12.80 3.35
C ALA A 132 -18.54 -12.38 2.18
N PRO A 133 -18.18 -12.67 0.91
CA PRO A 133 -16.88 -13.20 0.48
C PRO A 133 -15.74 -12.20 0.74
N ALA A 134 -14.52 -12.72 0.90
CA ALA A 134 -13.33 -11.89 1.11
C ALA A 134 -13.00 -11.12 -0.17
N LYS A 135 -13.26 -9.81 -0.19
CA LYS A 135 -12.96 -8.95 -1.34
C LYS A 135 -12.64 -7.52 -0.93
N MET A 136 -11.91 -6.82 -1.78
CA MET A 136 -11.55 -5.41 -1.59
C MET A 136 -11.92 -4.62 -2.84
N ILE A 137 -12.51 -3.44 -2.66
CA ILE A 137 -12.85 -2.56 -3.78
C ILE A 137 -12.31 -1.16 -3.48
N ILE A 138 -11.54 -0.57 -4.38
CA ILE A 138 -11.24 0.87 -4.37
C ILE A 138 -12.05 1.53 -5.48
N ALA A 139 -12.72 2.63 -5.15
CA ALA A 139 -13.43 3.44 -6.13
C ALA A 139 -13.01 4.91 -6.04
N THR A 140 -12.83 5.54 -7.20
CA THR A 140 -12.65 6.98 -7.36
C THR A 140 -13.53 7.47 -8.52
N ILE A 141 -13.79 8.77 -8.58
CA ILE A 141 -14.48 9.40 -9.70
C ILE A 141 -13.46 10.26 -10.42
N ASP A 142 -13.31 10.05 -11.72
CA ASP A 142 -12.47 10.85 -12.59
C ASP A 142 -13.22 11.22 -13.87
N ALA A 143 -13.18 12.49 -14.26
CA ALA A 143 -13.86 13.00 -15.46
C ALA A 143 -15.32 12.50 -15.60
N GLU A 144 -16.10 12.50 -14.51
CA GLU A 144 -17.49 12.00 -14.41
C GLU A 144 -17.66 10.47 -14.61
N ALA A 145 -16.57 9.72 -14.76
CA ALA A 145 -16.56 8.27 -14.77
C ALA A 145 -16.21 7.70 -13.39
N LEU A 146 -16.87 6.60 -13.02
CA LEU A 146 -16.51 5.80 -11.86
C LEU A 146 -15.43 4.79 -12.26
N VAL A 147 -14.28 4.89 -11.60
CA VAL A 147 -13.18 3.92 -11.73
C VAL A 147 -13.19 3.01 -10.51
N THR A 148 -13.32 1.70 -10.72
CA THR A 148 -13.30 0.71 -9.65
C THR A 148 -12.25 -0.36 -9.89
N LEU A 149 -11.46 -0.65 -8.85
CA LEU A 149 -10.57 -1.80 -8.77
C LEU A 149 -11.17 -2.75 -7.73
N GLU A 150 -11.64 -3.92 -8.15
CA GLU A 150 -12.22 -4.95 -7.29
C GLU A 150 -11.30 -6.18 -7.27
N ALA A 151 -10.84 -6.61 -6.10
CA ALA A 151 -10.07 -7.83 -5.92
C ALA A 151 -10.90 -8.89 -5.20
N ASP A 152 -11.01 -10.07 -5.81
CA ASP A 152 -11.41 -11.29 -5.13
C ASP A 152 -10.19 -11.88 -4.42
N LEU A 153 -10.22 -11.88 -3.08
CA LEU A 153 -9.09 -12.24 -2.22
C LEU A 153 -9.09 -13.73 -1.86
N GLN A 154 -9.80 -14.55 -2.61
CA GLN A 154 -9.64 -16.01 -2.52
C GLN A 154 -8.19 -16.42 -2.83
N GLY A 155 -7.75 -17.56 -2.29
CA GLY A 155 -6.44 -18.12 -2.63
C GLY A 155 -5.24 -17.55 -1.84
N GLY A 156 -5.46 -16.80 -0.76
CA GLY A 156 -4.42 -16.34 0.17
C GLY A 156 -3.84 -14.96 -0.17
N ASP A 157 -2.58 -14.73 0.20
CA ASP A 157 -1.97 -13.38 0.18
C ASP A 157 -1.59 -12.86 -1.22
N TYR A 158 -1.72 -13.68 -2.27
CA TYR A 158 -1.30 -13.30 -3.62
C TYR A 158 -2.06 -12.07 -4.16
N TRP A 159 -3.38 -12.14 -4.23
CA TRP A 159 -4.21 -11.03 -4.73
C TRP A 159 -4.18 -9.78 -3.86
N PRO A 160 -4.16 -9.86 -2.52
CA PRO A 160 -3.89 -8.69 -1.68
C PRO A 160 -2.59 -7.96 -2.04
N THR A 161 -1.50 -8.68 -2.30
CA THR A 161 -0.22 -8.08 -2.72
C THR A 161 -0.34 -7.44 -4.10
N VAL A 162 -0.83 -8.19 -5.10
CA VAL A 162 -0.98 -7.67 -6.47
C VAL A 162 -1.89 -6.43 -6.48
N PHE A 163 -2.99 -6.45 -5.73
CA PHE A 163 -3.91 -5.33 -5.63
C PHE A 163 -3.26 -4.09 -5.01
N THR A 164 -2.42 -4.28 -3.98
CA THR A 164 -1.71 -3.19 -3.33
C THR A 164 -0.69 -2.56 -4.28
N ASP A 165 0.11 -3.38 -4.96
CA ASP A 165 1.12 -2.90 -5.92
C ASP A 165 0.46 -2.22 -7.14
N LEU A 166 -0.65 -2.79 -7.62
CA LEU A 166 -1.43 -2.22 -8.71
C LEU A 166 -2.02 -0.86 -8.32
N ALA A 167 -2.67 -0.76 -7.16
CA ALA A 167 -3.24 0.50 -6.69
C ALA A 167 -2.15 1.56 -6.41
N ALA A 168 -0.98 1.16 -5.93
CA ALA A 168 0.14 2.05 -5.67
C ALA A 168 0.81 2.59 -6.96
N SER A 169 0.77 1.83 -8.04
CA SER A 169 1.31 2.21 -9.35
C SER A 169 0.27 2.78 -10.32
N PHE A 170 -0.98 2.89 -9.89
CA PHE A 170 -2.07 3.39 -10.72
C PHE A 170 -1.92 4.89 -10.95
N GLU A 171 -1.87 5.30 -12.21
CA GLU A 171 -1.76 6.69 -12.62
C GLU A 171 -2.84 7.03 -13.65
N PHE A 172 -3.53 8.14 -13.42
CA PHE A 172 -4.42 8.73 -14.43
C PHE A 172 -3.57 9.49 -15.45
N ILE A 173 -3.86 9.27 -16.73
CA ILE A 173 -3.21 9.96 -17.84
C ILE A 173 -4.06 11.20 -18.13
N PRO A 174 -3.53 12.41 -17.93
CA PRO A 174 -4.28 13.63 -18.18
C PRO A 174 -4.72 13.68 -19.64
N LEU A 175 -5.96 14.10 -19.87
CA LEU A 175 -6.40 14.41 -21.23
C LEU A 175 -5.64 15.65 -21.72
N ALA A 176 -5.38 15.76 -23.03
CA ALA A 176 -4.55 16.82 -23.61
C ALA A 176 -5.01 18.26 -23.30
N SER A 177 -6.22 18.44 -22.77
CA SER A 177 -6.81 19.72 -22.38
C SER A 177 -6.73 20.02 -20.87
N GLU A 178 -6.19 19.11 -20.04
CA GLU A 178 -6.04 19.33 -18.60
C GLU A 178 -4.69 19.99 -18.28
N PRO A 179 -4.67 21.04 -17.43
CA PRO A 179 -3.42 21.66 -17.00
C PRO A 179 -2.59 20.63 -16.21
N THR A 180 -1.39 20.32 -16.70
CA THR A 180 -0.45 19.42 -16.00
C THR A 180 -0.07 20.03 -14.66
N ARG A 181 -0.57 19.47 -13.56
CA ARG A 181 -0.18 19.90 -12.23
C ARG A 181 1.21 19.34 -11.93
N VAL A 182 2.24 20.18 -12.08
CA VAL A 182 3.59 19.82 -11.65
C VAL A 182 3.58 19.50 -10.14
N PRO A 183 4.21 18.40 -9.69
CA PRO A 183 4.22 18.04 -8.29
C PRO A 183 4.95 19.14 -7.51
N ALA A 184 4.28 19.68 -6.49
CA ALA A 184 4.85 20.66 -5.59
C ALA A 184 6.03 20.01 -4.86
N LYS A 185 7.25 20.35 -5.27
CA LYS A 185 8.47 20.00 -4.55
C LYS A 185 8.37 20.64 -3.16
N SER A 186 8.17 19.81 -2.15
CA SER A 186 8.18 20.22 -0.74
C SER A 186 9.55 20.78 -0.41
N GLY A 187 9.65 22.12 -0.48
CA GLY A 187 10.83 22.90 -0.20
C GLY A 187 10.44 24.01 0.74
N SER A 188 10.58 23.75 2.04
CA SER A 188 10.61 24.78 3.06
C SER A 188 11.75 25.75 2.74
N SER A 189 11.45 27.00 2.37
CA SER A 189 12.21 28.18 2.79
C SER A 189 11.47 29.45 2.39
N ALA A 190 11.32 30.35 3.35
CA ALA A 190 10.77 31.68 3.18
C ALA A 190 11.58 32.52 2.18
N GLY A 191 10.90 33.37 1.41
CA GLY A 191 11.55 34.44 0.66
C GLY A 191 10.78 34.90 -0.57
N SER A 192 10.27 36.13 -0.50
CA SER A 192 9.69 36.96 -1.56
C SER A 192 10.40 36.85 -2.93
N GLY A 193 9.64 36.85 -4.03
CA GLY A 193 10.17 37.03 -5.39
C GLY A 193 9.08 36.96 -6.47
N VAL A 194 8.93 38.05 -7.20
CA VAL A 194 7.92 38.37 -8.24
C VAL A 194 8.28 37.72 -9.60
N ILE A 195 7.35 37.85 -10.59
CA ILE A 195 7.54 37.87 -12.08
C ILE A 195 7.29 36.48 -12.75
N ASP A 196 6.53 36.27 -13.83
CA ASP A 196 6.13 37.09 -15.00
C ASP A 196 4.83 36.55 -15.64
N GLU A 197 3.96 37.42 -16.14
CA GLU A 197 2.87 37.08 -17.08
C GLU A 197 3.36 37.29 -18.52
N GLY A 198 3.63 36.19 -19.24
CA GLY A 198 3.99 36.23 -20.65
C GLY A 198 2.76 36.16 -21.55
N GLU A 199 2.24 37.31 -21.95
CA GLU A 199 1.28 37.49 -23.04
C GLU A 199 2.00 37.37 -24.40
N GLU A 200 1.59 36.44 -25.26
CA GLU A 200 2.09 36.35 -26.65
C GLU A 200 1.06 36.96 -27.60
N VAL A 201 1.44 38.09 -28.21
CA VAL A 201 0.80 38.69 -29.38
C VAL A 201 1.31 38.00 -30.64
N VAL A 202 0.41 37.58 -31.53
CA VAL A 202 0.75 37.20 -32.91
C VAL A 202 0.13 38.20 -33.88
N GLU A 203 1.00 38.74 -34.75
CA GLU A 203 0.75 39.78 -35.77
C GLU A 203 -0.27 39.40 -36.85
#